data_AF-A0A2V7QJP6-F1
#
_entry.id   AF-A0A2V7QJP6-F1
#
_cell.length_a   1.000
_cell.length_b   1.000
_cell.length_c   1.000
_cell.angle_alpha   90.00
_cell.angle_beta   90.00
_cell.angle_gamma   90.00
#
_symmetry.space_group_name_H-M   'P 1'
#
loop_
_entity.id
_entity.type
_entity.pdbx_description
1 polymer ?
#
loop_
_entity_poly.entity_id
_entity_poly.type
_entity_poly.pdbx_seq_one_letter_code
_entity_poly.pdbx_strand_id
1 'polypeptide(L)'
;MLTGRAVRARRAGFTLIELLISMVLMGLVSGAIVKLLLRQQRFYNSTTDLIQTRQQIRQAAAMLPSDLRGISSVAGDIYAMSDSAIEFRSVFGTSVVCANIGGMLSTVPRVLARNSTMTSWARPPALGDSLAVYNNGPTAALADDGWTRFQITAIPTPVTTNVANGCPVTTGLTQAGDVSAINPSYQLTLSPAAPASIAVGAGIRFFRRVRYRIYRETDNQWYIGFFECLAGRTPACDLTKPIAGPFQPYAPTGTSGMQFAYYDSTGAVTADPLQVARISLVVRGQAAALMNLSGAGGTLFRDSLRIEVGLRNRR
;
A
#
# COMPACT_ATOMS: atom_id res chain seq x y z
N MET A 1 25.95 21.04 -88.22
CA MET A 1 26.83 21.66 -87.21
C MET A 1 26.13 22.90 -86.65
N LEU A 2 25.53 22.80 -85.46
CA LEU A 2 25.10 23.96 -84.67
C LEU A 2 25.45 23.65 -83.21
N THR A 3 26.38 24.45 -82.71
CA THR A 3 27.05 24.33 -81.42
C THR A 3 26.13 24.78 -80.29
N GLY A 4 25.70 23.83 -79.45
CA GLY A 4 25.03 24.13 -78.19
C GLY A 4 26.00 24.80 -77.22
N ARG A 5 25.89 26.12 -77.06
CA ARG A 5 26.65 26.92 -76.09
C ARG A 5 26.40 26.38 -74.67
N ALA A 6 27.45 25.88 -74.02
CA ALA A 6 27.44 25.68 -72.58
C ALA A 6 27.30 27.05 -71.89
N VAL A 7 26.17 27.28 -71.24
CA VAL A 7 25.96 28.45 -70.38
C VAL A 7 26.88 28.28 -69.17
N ARG A 8 27.95 29.09 -69.10
CA ARG A 8 28.73 29.26 -67.87
C ARG A 8 27.79 29.81 -66.81
N ALA A 9 27.44 28.97 -65.84
CA ALA A 9 26.83 29.43 -64.60
C ALA A 9 27.80 30.42 -63.96
N ARG A 10 27.45 31.72 -63.99
CA ARG A 10 28.16 32.73 -63.21
C ARG A 10 28.06 32.30 -61.75
N ARG A 11 29.20 32.01 -61.12
CA ARG A 11 29.27 31.92 -59.66
C ARG A 11 29.03 33.34 -59.14
N ALA A 12 27.79 33.66 -58.83
CA ALA A 12 27.46 34.89 -58.13
C ALA A 12 28.08 34.80 -56.73
N GLY A 13 29.09 35.63 -56.46
CA GLY A 13 29.63 35.77 -55.12
C GLY A 13 28.61 36.48 -54.23
N PHE A 14 28.47 36.02 -53.00
CA PHE A 14 27.61 36.67 -52.00
C PHE A 14 28.13 38.07 -51.69
N THR A 15 27.23 39.05 -51.62
CA THR A 15 27.60 40.40 -51.18
C THR A 15 27.69 40.43 -49.64
N LEU A 16 28.59 41.26 -49.10
CA LEU A 16 28.76 41.39 -47.65
C LEU A 16 27.46 41.80 -46.93
N ILE A 17 26.60 42.57 -47.60
CA ILE A 17 25.29 42.97 -47.07
C ILE A 17 24.31 41.80 -46.97
N GLU A 18 24.36 40.85 -47.90
CA GLU A 18 23.49 39.67 -47.93
C GLU A 18 23.87 38.67 -46.82
N LEU A 19 25.16 38.57 -46.50
CA LEU A 19 25.64 37.83 -45.33
C LEU A 19 25.22 38.49 -44.01
N LEU A 20 25.25 39.83 -43.93
CA LEU A 20 24.80 40.57 -42.75
C LEU A 20 23.29 40.37 -42.50
N ILE A 21 22.48 40.47 -43.55
CA ILE A 21 21.01 40.28 -43.45
C ILE A 21 20.69 38.85 -43.03
N SER A 22 21.34 37.85 -43.65
CA SER A 22 21.10 36.44 -43.31
C SER A 22 21.49 36.11 -41.87
N MET A 23 22.58 36.69 -41.36
CA MET A 23 23.01 36.51 -39.96
C MET A 23 22.00 37.11 -38.97
N VAL A 24 21.47 38.31 -39.23
CA VAL A 24 20.44 38.94 -38.38
C VAL A 24 19.15 38.12 -38.37
N LEU A 25 18.68 37.68 -39.55
CA LEU A 25 17.48 36.87 -39.67
C LEU A 25 17.63 35.52 -38.95
N MET A 26 18.79 34.86 -39.11
CA MET A 26 19.07 33.60 -38.44
C MET A 26 19.13 33.75 -36.91
N GLY A 27 19.67 34.87 -36.42
CA GLY A 27 19.65 35.21 -34.99
C GLY A 27 18.24 35.40 -34.45
N LEU A 28 17.36 36.08 -35.20
CA LEU A 28 15.97 36.31 -34.81
C LEU A 28 15.17 35.00 -34.76
N VAL A 29 15.31 34.16 -35.80
CA VAL A 29 14.66 32.84 -35.86
C VAL A 29 15.17 31.92 -34.76
N SER A 30 16.50 31.84 -34.56
CA SER A 30 17.09 31.02 -33.49
C SER A 30 16.62 31.48 -32.11
N GLY A 31 16.57 32.79 -31.87
CA GLY A 31 16.05 33.37 -30.63
C GLY A 31 14.58 33.03 -30.37
N ALA A 32 13.74 33.03 -31.41
CA ALA A 32 12.34 32.61 -31.31
C ALA A 32 12.21 31.12 -30.98
N ILE A 33 13.01 30.26 -31.62
CA ILE A 33 13.04 28.81 -31.36
C ILE A 33 13.48 28.52 -29.92
N VAL A 34 14.54 29.16 -29.44
CA VAL A 34 15.01 28.98 -28.06
C VAL A 34 13.94 29.41 -27.05
N LYS A 35 13.26 30.55 -27.28
CA LYS A 35 12.15 30.98 -26.42
C LYS A 35 11.01 29.97 -26.40
N LEU A 36 10.67 29.39 -27.55
CA LEU A 36 9.63 28.35 -27.65
C LEU A 36 10.04 27.09 -26.88
N LEU A 37 11.27 26.59 -27.07
CA LEU A 37 11.78 25.40 -26.40
C LEU A 37 11.81 25.57 -24.87
N LEU A 38 12.28 26.71 -24.37
CA LEU A 38 12.28 27.01 -22.93
C LEU A 38 10.87 27.12 -22.35
N ARG A 39 9.89 27.59 -23.12
CA ARG A 39 8.48 27.58 -22.72
C ARG A 39 7.94 26.16 -22.69
N GLN A 40 8.28 25.35 -23.68
CA GLN A 40 7.86 23.96 -23.79
C GLN A 40 8.43 23.11 -22.64
N GLN A 41 9.72 23.25 -22.33
CA GLN A 41 10.37 22.54 -21.22
C GLN A 41 9.74 22.88 -19.87
N ARG A 42 9.47 24.17 -19.59
CA ARG A 42 8.80 24.59 -18.34
C ARG A 42 7.39 24.05 -18.22
N PHE A 43 6.65 24.03 -19.34
CA PHE A 43 5.31 23.46 -19.39
C PHE A 43 5.34 21.94 -19.13
N TYR A 44 6.27 21.20 -19.75
CA TYR A 44 6.43 19.77 -19.51
C TYR A 44 6.78 19.47 -18.06
N ASN A 45 7.76 20.19 -17.48
CA ASN A 45 8.13 19.99 -16.08
C ASN A 45 6.93 20.24 -15.14
N SER A 46 6.20 21.34 -15.34
CA SER A 46 5.01 21.66 -14.54
C SER A 46 3.90 20.60 -14.69
N THR A 47 3.74 20.05 -15.89
CA THR A 47 2.74 19.01 -16.17
C THR A 47 3.13 17.68 -15.51
N THR A 48 4.41 17.32 -15.57
CA THR A 48 4.96 16.14 -14.90
C THR A 48 4.78 16.22 -13.39
N ASP A 49 5.12 17.37 -12.77
CA ASP A 49 4.95 17.60 -11.33
C ASP A 49 3.48 17.49 -10.89
N LEU A 50 2.56 18.04 -11.71
CA LEU A 50 1.12 17.92 -11.48
C LEU A 50 0.66 16.46 -11.53
N ILE A 51 1.04 15.73 -12.57
CA ILE A 51 0.70 14.31 -12.75
C ILE A 51 1.23 13.49 -11.58
N GLN A 52 2.50 13.69 -11.19
CA GLN A 52 3.12 13.00 -10.07
C GLN A 52 2.38 13.28 -8.76
N THR A 53 2.06 14.55 -8.47
CA THR A 53 1.29 14.92 -7.26
C THR A 53 -0.05 14.18 -7.20
N ARG A 54 -0.78 14.12 -8.32
CA ARG A 54 -2.06 13.40 -8.39
C ARG A 54 -1.91 11.89 -8.27
N GLN A 55 -0.87 11.31 -8.85
CA GLN A 55 -0.55 9.88 -8.72
C GLN A 55 -0.29 9.51 -7.26
N GLN A 56 0.47 10.34 -6.53
CA GLN A 56 0.76 10.12 -5.11
C GLN A 56 -0.49 10.18 -4.23
N ILE A 57 -1.39 11.13 -4.48
CA ILE A 57 -2.70 11.17 -3.80
C ILE A 57 -3.51 9.91 -4.10
N ARG A 58 -3.58 9.46 -5.36
CA ARG A 58 -4.32 8.24 -5.75
C ARG A 58 -3.72 6.97 -5.14
N GLN A 59 -2.40 6.89 -5.02
CA GLN A 59 -1.72 5.76 -4.38
C GLN A 59 -2.11 5.64 -2.90
N ALA A 60 -2.04 6.75 -2.15
CA ALA A 60 -2.52 6.79 -0.76
C ALA A 60 -4.01 6.42 -0.67
N ALA A 61 -4.81 6.90 -1.62
CA ALA A 61 -6.24 6.67 -1.69
C ALA A 61 -6.66 5.26 -2.05
N ALA A 62 -5.83 4.50 -2.74
CA ALA A 62 -6.12 3.11 -3.08
C ALA A 62 -5.78 2.17 -1.92
N MET A 63 -4.67 2.45 -1.22
CA MET A 63 -4.11 1.54 -0.22
C MET A 63 -4.83 1.63 1.13
N LEU A 64 -4.95 2.84 1.70
CA LEU A 64 -5.55 3.03 3.03
C LEU A 64 -6.99 2.49 3.13
N PRO A 65 -7.91 2.79 2.19
CA PRO A 65 -9.28 2.27 2.29
C PRO A 65 -9.38 0.76 2.23
N SER A 66 -8.49 0.11 1.47
CA SER A 66 -8.43 -1.36 1.39
C SER A 66 -8.10 -1.97 2.76
N ASP A 67 -7.08 -1.42 3.43
CA ASP A 67 -6.66 -1.90 4.75
C ASP A 67 -7.69 -1.56 5.84
N LEU A 68 -8.25 -0.35 5.81
CA LEU A 68 -9.18 0.14 6.81
C LEU A 68 -10.54 -0.59 6.77
N ARG A 69 -11.01 -1.02 5.59
CA ARG A 69 -12.33 -1.67 5.44
C ARG A 69 -12.44 -3.00 6.20
N GLY A 70 -11.31 -3.70 6.39
CA GLY A 70 -11.24 -4.97 7.10
C GLY A 70 -11.29 -4.86 8.63
N ILE A 71 -11.12 -3.66 9.18
CA ILE A 71 -11.04 -3.42 10.62
C ILE A 71 -12.38 -3.73 11.29
N SER A 72 -12.30 -4.37 12.45
CA SER A 72 -13.39 -4.55 13.40
C SER A 72 -13.18 -3.69 14.64
N SER A 73 -13.93 -2.59 14.75
CA SER A 73 -13.90 -1.74 15.95
C SER A 73 -14.37 -2.50 17.18
N VAL A 74 -15.42 -3.31 17.04
CA VAL A 74 -15.98 -4.12 18.13
C VAL A 74 -15.05 -5.23 18.62
N ALA A 75 -14.16 -5.73 17.76
CA ALA A 75 -13.16 -6.74 18.14
C ALA A 75 -11.87 -6.12 18.71
N GLY A 76 -11.80 -4.79 18.82
CA GLY A 76 -10.64 -4.06 19.31
C GLY A 76 -9.48 -4.03 18.32
N ASP A 77 -9.76 -3.93 17.02
CA ASP A 77 -8.71 -3.89 15.99
C ASP A 77 -7.97 -2.54 15.92
N ILE A 78 -8.54 -1.47 16.47
CA ILE A 78 -7.93 -0.14 16.52
C ILE A 78 -7.20 0.02 17.87
N TYR A 79 -5.88 0.16 17.82
CA TYR A 79 -5.02 0.29 19.01
C TYR A 79 -4.82 1.74 19.43
N ALA A 80 -4.63 2.63 18.46
CA ALA A 80 -4.49 4.06 18.68
C ALA A 80 -5.03 4.82 17.48
N MET A 81 -5.66 5.96 17.73
CA MET A 81 -6.19 6.81 16.69
C MET A 81 -6.01 8.28 17.05
N SER A 82 -5.60 9.07 16.07
CA SER A 82 -5.52 10.53 16.14
C SER A 82 -5.91 11.12 14.80
N ASP A 83 -5.90 12.45 14.72
CA ASP A 83 -6.10 13.22 13.49
C ASP A 83 -5.03 12.94 12.41
N SER A 84 -3.85 12.47 12.80
CA SER A 84 -2.64 12.40 11.97
C SER A 84 -2.05 11.00 11.87
N ALA A 85 -2.58 10.05 12.64
CA ALA A 85 -2.14 8.67 12.64
C ALA A 85 -3.26 7.72 13.05
N ILE A 86 -3.15 6.48 12.57
CA ILE A 86 -3.98 5.37 13.03
C ILE A 86 -3.11 4.12 13.15
N GLU A 87 -3.28 3.40 14.25
CA GLU A 87 -2.60 2.15 14.55
C GLU A 87 -3.66 1.05 14.73
N PHE A 88 -3.56 -0.01 13.94
CA PHE A 88 -4.58 -1.04 13.89
C PHE A 88 -4.02 -2.41 13.48
N ARG A 89 -4.87 -3.42 13.55
CA ARG A 89 -4.61 -4.78 13.10
C ARG A 89 -4.78 -4.89 11.58
N SER A 90 -3.70 -5.10 10.84
CA SER A 90 -3.75 -5.38 9.40
C SER A 90 -3.54 -6.87 9.12
N VAL A 91 -4.46 -7.44 8.35
CA VAL A 91 -4.42 -8.84 7.92
C VAL A 91 -3.52 -8.95 6.69
N PHE A 92 -2.41 -9.68 6.80
CA PHE A 92 -1.48 -9.90 5.68
C PHE A 92 -1.62 -11.28 5.03
N GLY A 93 -2.44 -12.15 5.62
CA GLY A 93 -2.60 -13.51 5.18
C GLY A 93 -3.83 -14.21 5.73
N THR A 94 -4.24 -15.25 5.02
CA THR A 94 -5.32 -16.17 5.39
C THR A 94 -4.90 -17.59 5.05
N SER A 95 -5.40 -18.54 5.82
CA SER A 95 -5.23 -19.97 5.56
C SER A 95 -6.39 -20.74 6.17
N VAL A 96 -6.34 -22.06 6.07
CA VAL A 96 -7.26 -23.00 6.69
C VAL A 96 -6.47 -23.96 7.57
N VAL A 97 -7.02 -24.31 8.72
CA VAL A 97 -6.47 -25.33 9.62
C VAL A 97 -6.54 -26.67 8.90
N CYS A 98 -5.39 -27.25 8.61
CA CYS A 98 -5.29 -28.59 8.04
C CYS A 98 -5.13 -29.67 9.11
N ALA A 99 -4.37 -29.39 10.17
CA ALA A 99 -4.23 -30.29 11.30
C ALA A 99 -4.18 -29.50 12.61
N ASN A 100 -4.67 -30.11 13.69
CA ASN A 100 -4.59 -29.61 15.05
C ASN A 100 -4.08 -30.74 15.94
N ILE A 101 -2.79 -30.71 16.29
CA ILE A 101 -2.11 -31.81 16.99
C ILE A 101 -1.30 -31.23 18.14
N GLY A 102 -1.61 -31.67 19.37
CA GLY A 102 -0.87 -31.25 20.57
C GLY A 102 -0.91 -29.73 20.80
N GLY A 103 -1.98 -29.05 20.38
CA GLY A 103 -2.11 -27.60 20.48
C GLY A 103 -1.35 -26.80 19.42
N MET A 104 -0.74 -27.47 18.44
CA MET A 104 -0.13 -26.86 17.26
C MET A 104 -1.08 -26.96 16.07
N LEU A 105 -1.13 -25.90 15.27
CA LEU A 105 -1.95 -25.85 14.06
C LEU A 105 -1.08 -25.94 12.81
N SER A 106 -1.52 -26.71 11.82
CA SER A 106 -0.86 -26.76 10.52
C SER A 106 -1.74 -26.16 9.44
N THR A 107 -1.11 -25.52 8.46
CA THR A 107 -1.79 -24.79 7.38
C THR A 107 -1.92 -25.63 6.12
N VAL A 108 -2.97 -25.38 5.34
CA VAL A 108 -3.04 -25.89 3.96
C VAL A 108 -1.91 -25.24 3.13
N PRO A 109 -1.19 -25.96 2.25
CA PRO A 109 -0.19 -25.35 1.38
C PRO A 109 -0.80 -24.30 0.43
N ARG A 110 0.02 -23.43 -0.14
CA ARG A 110 -0.43 -22.25 -0.91
C ARG A 110 -1.06 -22.63 -2.25
N VAL A 111 -0.47 -23.62 -2.91
CA VAL A 111 -0.95 -24.12 -4.20
C VAL A 111 -1.55 -25.51 -4.00
N LEU A 112 -2.71 -25.76 -4.58
CA LEU A 112 -3.35 -27.07 -4.58
C LEU A 112 -3.59 -27.50 -6.02
N ALA A 113 -3.42 -28.79 -6.34
CA ALA A 113 -3.67 -29.35 -7.66
C ALA A 113 -5.11 -29.11 -8.15
N ARG A 114 -6.06 -28.99 -7.22
CA ARG A 114 -7.47 -28.66 -7.49
C ARG A 114 -7.73 -27.18 -7.78
N ASN A 115 -6.71 -26.33 -7.75
CA ASN A 115 -6.82 -24.87 -7.92
C ASN A 115 -7.74 -24.17 -6.89
N SER A 116 -8.05 -24.82 -5.77
CA SER A 116 -8.74 -24.18 -4.64
C SER A 116 -7.74 -23.37 -3.81
N THR A 117 -7.86 -22.05 -3.81
CA THR A 117 -6.96 -21.18 -3.02
C THR A 117 -7.42 -21.09 -1.57
N MET A 118 -6.91 -21.99 -0.73
CA MET A 118 -7.23 -22.01 0.71
C MET A 118 -6.23 -21.23 1.57
N THR A 119 -5.04 -20.97 1.03
CA THR A 119 -3.98 -20.22 1.69
C THR A 119 -3.49 -19.11 0.78
N SER A 120 -3.49 -17.88 1.30
CA SER A 120 -2.99 -16.71 0.61
C SER A 120 -2.40 -15.74 1.62
N TRP A 121 -1.13 -15.40 1.44
CA TRP A 121 -0.44 -14.41 2.25
C TRP A 121 0.61 -13.68 1.41
N ALA A 122 0.89 -12.42 1.77
CA ALA A 122 1.95 -11.63 1.13
C ALA A 122 3.36 -12.12 1.51
N ARG A 123 3.48 -12.83 2.65
CA ARG A 123 4.70 -13.41 3.18
C ARG A 123 4.37 -14.61 4.07
N PRO A 124 5.25 -15.60 4.21
CA PRO A 124 5.02 -16.70 5.13
C PRO A 124 4.91 -16.21 6.57
N PRO A 125 4.17 -16.92 7.43
CA PRO A 125 4.11 -16.62 8.86
C PRO A 125 5.50 -16.74 9.48
N ALA A 126 5.79 -15.88 10.46
CA ALA A 126 7.05 -15.82 11.18
C ALA A 126 6.83 -15.84 12.70
N LEU A 127 7.91 -16.05 13.45
CA LEU A 127 7.91 -15.90 14.90
C LEU A 127 7.39 -14.51 15.30
N GLY A 128 6.51 -14.46 16.30
CA GLY A 128 5.94 -13.20 16.80
C GLY A 128 4.69 -12.73 16.06
N ASP A 129 4.32 -13.38 14.94
CA ASP A 129 3.07 -13.07 14.25
C ASP A 129 1.86 -13.43 15.11
N SER A 130 0.81 -12.65 14.95
CA SER A 130 -0.47 -12.91 15.59
C SER A 130 -1.45 -13.46 14.56
N LEU A 131 -2.33 -14.33 15.01
CA LEU A 131 -3.36 -14.89 14.15
C LEU A 131 -4.67 -15.07 14.92
N ALA A 132 -5.77 -15.03 14.18
CA ALA A 132 -7.09 -15.37 14.66
C ALA A 132 -7.53 -16.65 13.97
N VAL A 133 -8.06 -17.60 14.72
CA VAL A 133 -8.62 -18.84 14.20
C VAL A 133 -10.09 -18.89 14.56
N TYR A 134 -10.92 -19.33 13.61
CA TYR A 134 -12.32 -19.59 13.90
C TYR A 134 -12.42 -20.84 14.76
N ASN A 135 -13.04 -20.72 15.94
CA ASN A 135 -13.23 -21.79 16.88
C ASN A 135 -14.74 -22.03 17.01
N ASN A 136 -15.20 -23.25 16.76
CA ASN A 136 -16.62 -23.61 16.85
C ASN A 136 -17.06 -23.90 18.30
N GLY A 137 -16.16 -23.71 19.26
CA GLY A 137 -16.40 -24.09 20.64
C GLY A 137 -16.50 -25.60 20.85
N PRO A 138 -16.71 -26.03 22.12
CA PRO A 138 -16.84 -27.44 22.46
C PRO A 138 -18.21 -28.04 22.09
N THR A 139 -19.20 -27.21 21.76
CA THR A 139 -20.57 -27.66 21.46
C THR A 139 -20.93 -27.37 20.00
N ALA A 140 -22.12 -27.80 19.57
CA ALA A 140 -22.67 -27.45 18.26
C ALA A 140 -23.53 -26.18 18.30
N ALA A 141 -23.47 -25.40 19.39
CA ALA A 141 -24.21 -24.17 19.51
C ALA A 141 -23.56 -23.07 18.67
N LEU A 142 -24.33 -22.07 18.27
CA LEU A 142 -23.79 -20.90 17.56
C LEU A 142 -23.23 -19.84 18.53
N ALA A 143 -23.41 -20.04 19.83
CA ALA A 143 -23.08 -19.04 20.85
C ALA A 143 -21.62 -19.15 21.34
N ASP A 144 -20.99 -20.32 21.17
CA ASP A 144 -19.58 -20.58 21.47
C ASP A 144 -18.67 -20.47 20.24
N ASP A 145 -19.25 -20.27 19.05
CA ASP A 145 -18.56 -19.93 17.82
C ASP A 145 -17.91 -18.54 17.90
N GLY A 146 -16.61 -18.46 17.61
CA GLY A 146 -15.92 -17.18 17.62
C GLY A 146 -14.48 -17.20 17.12
N TRP A 147 -13.98 -16.00 16.82
CA TRP A 147 -12.57 -15.81 16.49
C TRP A 147 -11.74 -15.76 17.77
N THR A 148 -10.92 -16.79 17.99
CA THR A 148 -9.94 -16.83 19.08
C THR A 148 -8.58 -16.38 18.56
N ARG A 149 -7.83 -15.64 19.40
CA ARG A 149 -6.56 -15.03 19.02
C ARG A 149 -5.40 -15.80 19.64
N PHE A 150 -4.34 -15.93 18.85
CA PHE A 150 -3.11 -16.62 19.22
C PHE A 150 -1.90 -15.84 18.73
N GLN A 151 -0.76 -16.12 19.36
CA GLN A 151 0.54 -15.63 18.92
C GLN A 151 1.45 -16.81 18.56
N ILE A 152 2.21 -16.68 17.47
CA ILE A 152 3.24 -17.64 17.09
C ILE A 152 4.47 -17.45 17.98
N THR A 153 4.83 -18.49 18.74
CA THR A 153 5.91 -18.45 19.74
C THR A 153 7.17 -19.23 19.35
N ALA A 154 7.12 -20.00 18.26
CA ALA A 154 8.28 -20.65 17.67
C ALA A 154 8.35 -20.33 16.17
N ILE A 155 9.54 -20.46 15.57
CA ILE A 155 9.69 -20.34 14.12
C ILE A 155 8.78 -21.39 13.45
N PRO A 156 7.84 -20.98 12.58
CA PRO A 156 6.97 -21.92 11.88
C PRO A 156 7.77 -22.99 11.16
N THR A 157 7.45 -24.26 11.44
CA THR A 157 8.20 -25.39 10.86
C THR A 157 7.60 -25.76 9.51
N PRO A 158 8.36 -25.66 8.41
CA PRO A 158 7.87 -26.10 7.10
C PRO A 158 7.83 -27.63 7.07
N VAL A 159 6.65 -28.17 6.76
CA VAL A 159 6.40 -29.59 6.56
C VAL A 159 6.26 -29.83 5.06
N THR A 160 7.17 -30.63 4.51
CA THR A 160 7.38 -30.79 3.07
C THR A 160 6.80 -32.09 2.51
N THR A 161 6.12 -32.87 3.34
CA THR A 161 5.46 -34.13 2.97
C THR A 161 4.05 -34.20 3.56
N ASN A 162 3.18 -35.05 2.99
CA ASN A 162 1.81 -35.26 3.46
C ASN A 162 1.78 -36.11 4.75
N VAL A 163 2.33 -35.61 5.84
CA VAL A 163 2.37 -36.26 7.17
C VAL A 163 1.39 -35.61 8.14
N ALA A 164 1.11 -36.29 9.26
CA ALA A 164 0.09 -35.88 10.24
C ALA A 164 0.31 -34.46 10.80
N ASN A 165 1.56 -34.08 11.09
CA ASN A 165 1.91 -32.75 11.60
C ASN A 165 1.98 -31.67 10.52
N GLY A 166 1.78 -32.02 9.25
CA GLY A 166 1.63 -31.07 8.15
C GLY A 166 0.19 -31.02 7.70
N CYS A 167 -0.04 -31.46 6.46
CA CYS A 167 -1.38 -31.53 5.89
C CYS A 167 -1.57 -32.88 5.19
N PRO A 168 -1.99 -33.93 5.92
CA PRO A 168 -2.15 -35.27 5.37
C PRO A 168 -3.38 -35.31 4.45
N VAL A 169 -3.34 -36.18 3.44
CA VAL A 169 -4.43 -36.33 2.46
C VAL A 169 -5.74 -36.83 3.09
N THR A 170 -5.67 -37.44 4.27
CA THR A 170 -6.83 -37.90 5.06
C THR A 170 -7.74 -36.76 5.51
N THR A 171 -7.24 -35.52 5.51
CA THR A 171 -8.05 -34.32 5.80
C THR A 171 -9.02 -33.99 4.67
N GLY A 172 -8.81 -34.52 3.47
CA GLY A 172 -9.57 -34.17 2.26
C GLY A 172 -9.22 -32.79 1.67
N LEU A 173 -8.36 -32.01 2.35
CA LEU A 173 -7.95 -30.66 1.95
C LEU A 173 -6.77 -30.67 0.95
N THR A 174 -6.01 -31.76 0.91
CA THR A 174 -4.85 -31.94 0.02
C THR A 174 -4.89 -33.29 -0.69
N GLN A 175 -4.14 -33.38 -1.78
CA GLN A 175 -3.85 -34.59 -2.54
C GLN A 175 -2.36 -34.94 -2.43
N ALA A 176 -2.01 -36.16 -2.85
CA ALA A 176 -0.63 -36.58 -2.93
C ALA A 176 0.15 -35.64 -3.88
N GLY A 177 1.26 -35.09 -3.40
CA GLY A 177 2.10 -34.17 -4.17
C GLY A 177 1.75 -32.68 -4.01
N ASP A 178 0.62 -32.34 -3.36
CA ASP A 178 0.33 -30.92 -3.04
C ASP A 178 1.36 -30.36 -2.06
N VAL A 179 1.75 -31.15 -1.05
CA VAL A 179 2.75 -30.76 -0.07
C VAL A 179 4.13 -31.18 -0.58
N SER A 180 5.03 -30.22 -0.72
CA SER A 180 6.41 -30.44 -1.19
C SER A 180 7.37 -29.42 -0.58
N ALA A 181 8.67 -29.55 -0.87
CA ALA A 181 9.68 -28.58 -0.42
C ALA A 181 9.45 -27.15 -0.93
N ILE A 182 8.88 -27.01 -2.14
CA ILE A 182 8.57 -25.71 -2.76
C ILE A 182 7.16 -25.20 -2.43
N ASN A 183 6.32 -26.05 -1.83
CA ASN A 183 4.96 -25.73 -1.42
C ASN A 183 4.64 -26.40 -0.06
N PRO A 184 5.33 -25.99 1.01
CA PRO A 184 5.18 -26.62 2.31
C PRO A 184 3.86 -26.23 2.99
N SER A 185 3.40 -27.11 3.85
CA SER A 185 2.50 -26.76 4.95
C SER A 185 3.33 -26.15 6.08
N TYR A 186 2.83 -25.12 6.76
CA TYR A 186 3.50 -24.58 7.96
C TYR A 186 2.82 -25.09 9.22
N GLN A 187 3.59 -25.73 10.10
CA GLN A 187 3.19 -26.07 11.47
C GLN A 187 3.51 -24.88 12.39
N LEU A 188 2.51 -24.46 13.15
CA LEU A 188 2.50 -23.26 13.97
C LEU A 188 2.41 -23.64 15.45
N THR A 189 3.40 -23.21 16.23
CA THR A 189 3.36 -23.29 17.69
C THR A 189 2.76 -22.01 18.25
N LEU A 190 1.69 -22.15 19.03
CA LEU A 190 0.83 -21.05 19.45
C LEU A 190 0.85 -20.83 20.96
N SER A 191 0.65 -19.59 21.38
CA SER A 191 0.29 -19.22 22.75
C SER A 191 -1.00 -18.37 22.75
N PRO A 192 -2.03 -18.76 23.51
CA PRO A 192 -2.17 -20.05 24.21
C PRO A 192 -2.14 -21.25 23.23
N ALA A 193 -1.96 -22.46 23.74
CA ALA A 193 -2.04 -23.66 22.89
C ALA A 193 -3.44 -23.77 22.26
N ALA A 194 -3.50 -24.22 21.00
CA ALA A 194 -4.78 -24.34 20.31
C ALA A 194 -5.67 -25.40 20.99
N PRO A 195 -6.93 -25.08 21.35
CA PRO A 195 -7.83 -26.07 21.90
C PRO A 195 -8.26 -27.09 20.83
N ALA A 196 -8.64 -28.29 21.26
CA ALA A 196 -9.14 -29.35 20.37
C ALA A 196 -10.47 -29.00 19.69
N SER A 197 -11.19 -27.98 20.17
CA SER A 197 -12.42 -27.46 19.57
C SER A 197 -12.20 -26.78 18.21
N ILE A 198 -10.96 -26.40 17.88
CA ILE A 198 -10.63 -25.89 16.55
C ILE A 198 -10.61 -27.07 15.58
N ALA A 199 -11.65 -27.14 14.75
CA ALA A 199 -11.83 -28.16 13.74
C ALA A 199 -10.86 -28.00 12.55
N VAL A 200 -10.52 -29.13 11.92
CA VAL A 200 -9.92 -29.12 10.57
C VAL A 200 -10.91 -28.48 9.60
N GLY A 201 -10.42 -27.56 8.76
CA GLY A 201 -11.26 -26.73 7.91
C GLY A 201 -11.56 -25.33 8.48
N ALA A 202 -11.21 -25.06 9.75
CA ALA A 202 -11.39 -23.74 10.35
C ALA A 202 -10.55 -22.65 9.66
N GLY A 203 -11.10 -21.45 9.54
CA GLY A 203 -10.40 -20.32 8.92
C GLY A 203 -9.32 -19.73 9.84
N ILE A 204 -8.19 -19.35 9.26
CA ILE A 204 -7.08 -18.65 9.92
C ILE A 204 -6.90 -17.28 9.26
N ARG A 205 -6.71 -16.24 10.07
CA ARG A 205 -6.31 -14.89 9.63
C ARG A 205 -5.02 -14.48 10.32
N PHE A 206 -3.99 -14.23 9.55
CA PHE A 206 -2.70 -13.73 10.05
C PHE A 206 -2.67 -12.21 10.00
N PHE A 207 -2.20 -11.59 11.08
CA PHE A 207 -2.18 -10.16 11.20
C PHE A 207 -0.97 -9.64 11.96
N ARG A 208 -0.63 -8.38 11.68
CA ARG A 208 0.32 -7.58 12.47
C ARG A 208 -0.32 -6.27 12.87
N ARG A 209 0.25 -5.65 13.90
CA ARG A 209 -0.05 -4.27 14.22
C ARG A 209 0.70 -3.37 13.23
N VAL A 210 -0.03 -2.49 12.55
CA VAL A 210 0.54 -1.53 11.61
C VAL A 210 0.12 -0.12 12.01
N ARG A 211 0.93 0.86 11.61
CA ARG A 211 0.61 2.26 11.81
C ARG A 211 0.82 3.05 10.53
N TYR A 212 -0.21 3.82 10.19
CA TYR A 212 -0.13 4.88 9.21
C TYR A 212 -0.01 6.22 9.93
N ARG A 213 0.87 7.09 9.47
CA ARG A 213 1.01 8.45 10.01
C ARG A 213 1.51 9.42 8.95
N ILE A 214 1.18 10.69 9.06
CA ILE A 214 1.94 11.73 8.36
C ILE A 214 3.23 12.04 9.10
N TYR A 215 4.35 12.15 8.39
CA TYR A 215 5.65 12.47 8.98
C TYR A 215 6.55 13.22 8.01
N ARG A 216 7.55 13.90 8.58
CA ARG A 216 8.60 14.57 7.82
C ARG A 216 9.80 13.65 7.67
N GLU A 217 10.23 13.43 6.44
CA GLU A 217 11.40 12.59 6.11
C GLU A 217 12.67 13.46 6.05
N THR A 218 13.84 12.82 5.91
CA THR A 218 15.16 13.47 5.86
C THR A 218 15.32 14.52 4.75
N ASP A 219 14.53 14.45 3.68
CA ASP A 219 14.47 15.43 2.59
C ASP A 219 13.63 16.69 2.92
N ASN A 220 13.20 16.82 4.18
CA ASN A 220 12.34 17.88 4.70
C ASN A 220 10.93 17.93 4.09
N GLN A 221 10.52 16.94 3.31
CA GLN A 221 9.18 16.81 2.76
C GLN A 221 8.29 15.93 3.66
N TRP A 222 6.98 16.02 3.45
CA TRP A 222 5.99 15.29 4.24
C TRP A 222 5.44 14.10 3.47
N TYR A 223 5.43 12.95 4.11
CA TYR A 223 4.98 11.69 3.52
C TYR A 223 3.94 11.03 4.43
N ILE A 224 3.09 10.21 3.81
CA ILE A 224 2.40 9.16 4.57
C ILE A 224 3.42 8.06 4.80
N GLY A 225 3.69 7.82 6.07
CA GLY A 225 4.56 6.79 6.56
C GLY A 225 3.79 5.54 6.96
N PHE A 226 4.42 4.39 6.73
CA PHE A 226 3.95 3.09 7.16
C PHE A 226 5.05 2.41 7.97
N PHE A 227 4.66 1.76 9.06
CA PHE A 227 5.48 0.75 9.71
C PHE A 227 4.62 -0.35 10.31
N GLU A 228 5.24 -1.49 10.52
CA GLU A 228 4.64 -2.63 11.20
C GLU A 228 5.39 -2.95 12.49
N CYS A 229 4.67 -3.51 13.45
CA CYS A 229 5.21 -4.03 14.69
C CYS A 229 5.04 -5.54 14.74
N LEU A 230 6.07 -6.21 15.25
CA LEU A 230 6.14 -7.63 15.42
C LEU A 230 6.55 -7.93 16.87
N ALA A 231 5.80 -8.77 17.56
CA ALA A 231 6.11 -9.12 18.94
C ALA A 231 7.39 -9.95 19.00
N GLY A 232 8.26 -9.66 19.98
CA GLY A 232 9.55 -10.36 20.12
C GLY A 232 10.65 -9.92 19.14
N ARG A 233 10.38 -8.97 18.24
CA ARG A 233 11.41 -8.33 17.41
C ARG A 233 12.08 -7.17 18.18
N THR A 234 13.37 -6.93 17.93
CA THR A 234 14.12 -5.77 18.45
C THR A 234 14.71 -4.97 17.29
N PRO A 235 14.27 -3.72 17.04
CA PRO A 235 13.16 -3.02 17.70
C PRO A 235 11.79 -3.66 17.37
N ALA A 236 10.82 -3.51 18.28
CA ALA A 236 9.49 -4.11 18.12
C ALA A 236 8.78 -3.64 16.84
N CYS A 237 8.96 -2.37 16.48
CA CYS A 237 8.42 -1.76 15.28
C CYS A 237 9.54 -1.41 14.31
N ASP A 238 9.27 -1.57 13.01
CA ASP A 238 10.20 -1.14 11.97
C ASP A 238 10.31 0.38 11.94
N LEU A 239 11.38 0.87 11.32
CA LEU A 239 11.47 2.27 10.94
C LEU A 239 10.33 2.63 9.99
N THR A 240 9.81 3.85 10.13
CA THR A 240 8.77 4.36 9.23
C THR A 240 9.33 4.48 7.82
N LYS A 241 8.60 3.92 6.84
CA LYS A 241 8.94 4.02 5.41
C LYS A 241 7.93 4.92 4.71
N PRO A 242 8.38 5.77 3.76
CA PRO A 242 7.46 6.59 2.98
C PRO A 242 6.73 5.70 1.98
N ILE A 243 5.39 5.79 1.96
CA ILE A 243 4.56 5.04 1.00
C ILE A 243 3.92 5.93 -0.06
N ALA A 244 3.72 7.21 0.25
CA ALA A 244 3.19 8.20 -0.68
C ALA A 244 3.60 9.61 -0.23
N GLY A 245 3.76 10.52 -1.18
CA GLY A 245 4.07 11.94 -0.95
C GLY A 245 4.87 12.54 -2.11
N PRO A 246 5.20 13.84 -2.08
CA PRO A 246 5.05 14.74 -0.93
C PRO A 246 3.62 15.27 -0.72
N PHE A 247 3.27 15.50 0.54
CA PHE A 247 2.01 16.08 0.99
C PHE A 247 2.23 17.44 1.66
N GLN A 248 1.15 18.15 1.95
CA GLN A 248 1.22 19.35 2.77
C GLN A 248 1.75 19.03 4.19
N PRO A 249 2.35 20.00 4.89
CA PRO A 249 2.79 19.80 6.27
C PRO A 249 1.67 19.34 7.21
N TYR A 250 2.07 18.68 8.30
CA TYR A 250 1.17 18.52 9.44
C TYR A 250 0.95 19.88 10.11
N ALA A 251 -0.31 20.20 10.39
CA ALA A 251 -0.74 21.39 11.10
C ALA A 251 -1.66 20.97 12.26
N PRO A 252 -1.27 21.18 13.53
CA PRO A 252 -2.11 20.83 14.69
C PRO A 252 -3.45 21.58 14.67
N THR A 253 -3.43 22.82 14.19
CA THR A 253 -4.59 23.67 13.98
C THR A 253 -4.62 24.08 12.52
N GLY A 254 -5.58 23.54 11.74
CA GLY A 254 -5.75 23.87 10.33
C GLY A 254 -5.74 22.65 9.40
N THR A 255 -5.26 22.84 8.18
CA THR A 255 -5.28 21.81 7.13
C THR A 255 -3.97 21.03 7.09
N SER A 256 -3.97 19.82 7.62
CA SER A 256 -2.85 18.88 7.52
C SER A 256 -2.79 18.18 6.16
N GLY A 257 -1.60 17.75 5.72
CA GLY A 257 -1.44 16.91 4.51
C GLY A 257 -2.17 15.57 4.57
N MET A 258 -2.40 15.06 5.76
CA MET A 258 -3.23 13.90 6.05
C MET A 258 -4.09 14.23 7.26
N GLN A 259 -5.37 13.89 7.21
CA GLN A 259 -6.28 14.12 8.33
C GLN A 259 -7.30 13.00 8.43
N PHE A 260 -7.40 12.40 9.61
CA PHE A 260 -8.42 11.44 9.97
C PHE A 260 -9.51 12.11 10.80
N ALA A 261 -10.76 11.69 10.57
CA ALA A 261 -11.88 11.94 11.46
C ALA A 261 -12.68 10.65 11.63
N TYR A 262 -13.08 10.36 12.87
CA TYR A 262 -13.73 9.12 13.25
C TYR A 262 -15.17 9.41 13.66
N TYR A 263 -16.09 8.60 13.15
CA TYR A 263 -17.51 8.74 13.42
C TYR A 263 -18.09 7.43 13.94
N ASP A 264 -19.03 7.54 14.87
CA ASP A 264 -19.84 6.42 15.35
C ASP A 264 -20.98 6.06 14.38
N SER A 265 -21.79 5.06 14.74
CA SER A 265 -22.89 4.56 13.91
C SER A 265 -24.02 5.56 13.70
N THR A 266 -24.13 6.57 14.56
CA THR A 266 -25.09 7.68 14.45
C THR A 266 -24.56 8.82 13.58
N GLY A 267 -23.26 8.82 13.28
CA GLY A 267 -22.57 9.85 12.52
C GLY A 267 -21.97 10.96 13.38
N ALA A 268 -21.96 10.84 14.70
CA ALA A 268 -21.30 11.77 15.60
C ALA A 268 -19.79 11.47 15.67
N VAL A 269 -18.98 12.50 15.94
CA VAL A 269 -17.52 12.34 16.07
C VAL A 269 -17.22 11.57 17.35
N THR A 270 -16.36 10.54 17.27
CA THR A 270 -15.98 9.71 18.41
C THR A 270 -14.48 9.69 18.64
N ALA A 271 -14.10 9.68 19.91
CA ALA A 271 -12.73 9.42 20.38
C ALA A 271 -12.58 8.00 20.96
N ASP A 272 -13.66 7.19 20.98
CA ASP A 272 -13.64 5.80 21.43
C ASP A 272 -13.37 4.85 20.24
N PRO A 273 -12.22 4.14 20.22
CA PRO A 273 -11.88 3.19 19.15
C PRO A 273 -12.91 2.07 18.95
N LEU A 274 -13.64 1.69 20.00
CA LEU A 274 -14.63 0.61 19.96
C LEU A 274 -15.96 1.03 19.32
N GLN A 275 -16.22 2.34 19.23
CA GLN A 275 -17.45 2.90 18.66
C GLN A 275 -17.26 3.37 17.22
N VAL A 276 -16.05 3.27 16.65
CA VAL A 276 -15.80 3.72 15.28
C VAL A 276 -16.61 2.90 14.28
N ALA A 277 -17.42 3.59 13.49
CA ALA A 277 -18.24 3.03 12.42
C ALA A 277 -17.78 3.51 11.04
N ARG A 278 -17.27 4.74 10.95
CA ARG A 278 -16.79 5.35 9.70
C ARG A 278 -15.52 6.16 9.97
N ILE A 279 -14.56 6.04 9.06
CA ILE A 279 -13.32 6.80 9.06
C ILE A 279 -13.30 7.68 7.81
N SER A 280 -13.26 9.00 8.01
CA SER A 280 -12.97 9.97 6.95
C SER A 280 -11.48 10.21 6.90
N LEU A 281 -10.88 10.01 5.73
CA LEU A 281 -9.49 10.33 5.44
C LEU A 281 -9.46 11.46 4.40
N VAL A 282 -8.75 12.54 4.72
CA VAL A 282 -8.42 13.60 3.76
C VAL A 282 -6.91 13.58 3.54
N VAL A 283 -6.50 13.53 2.27
CA VAL A 283 -5.10 13.64 1.86
C VAL A 283 -4.95 14.85 0.94
N ARG A 284 -3.93 15.69 1.20
CA ARG A 284 -3.68 16.95 0.50
C ARG A 284 -2.25 16.93 -0.05
N GLY A 285 -2.13 16.75 -1.36
CA GLY A 285 -0.85 16.81 -2.08
C GLY A 285 -0.38 18.23 -2.30
N GLN A 286 0.93 18.39 -2.39
CA GLN A 286 1.58 19.64 -2.77
C GLN A 286 2.71 19.31 -3.74
N ALA A 287 2.83 20.06 -4.85
CA ALA A 287 3.97 19.91 -5.73
C ALA A 287 5.28 20.34 -5.02
N ALA A 288 6.36 19.61 -5.30
CA ALA A 288 7.67 19.90 -4.72
C ALA A 288 8.25 21.24 -5.18
N ALA A 289 7.87 21.70 -6.39
CA ALA A 289 8.33 22.94 -6.99
C ALA A 289 7.16 23.90 -7.30
N LEU A 290 7.51 25.18 -7.45
CA LEU A 290 6.59 26.19 -7.97
C LEU A 290 6.32 25.90 -9.44
N MET A 291 5.04 25.75 -9.80
CA MET A 291 4.62 25.50 -11.18
C MET A 291 4.20 26.83 -11.83
N ASN A 292 4.57 27.02 -13.09
CA ASN A 292 4.18 28.21 -13.86
C ASN A 292 3.50 27.78 -15.16
N LEU A 293 2.20 27.49 -15.07
CA LEU A 293 1.39 27.01 -16.20
C LEU A 293 0.90 28.16 -17.10
N SER A 294 0.66 29.34 -16.55
CA SER A 294 0.03 30.48 -17.24
C SER A 294 0.97 31.63 -17.60
N GLY A 295 2.24 31.58 -17.17
CA GLY A 295 3.19 32.69 -17.33
C GLY A 295 3.09 33.77 -16.26
N ALA A 296 2.13 33.68 -15.33
CA ALA A 296 1.83 34.70 -14.32
C ALA A 296 2.65 34.60 -13.01
N GLY A 297 3.70 33.78 -12.99
CA GLY A 297 4.53 33.52 -11.82
C GLY A 297 4.41 32.08 -11.32
N GLY A 298 5.39 31.60 -10.58
CA GLY A 298 5.37 30.25 -10.02
C GLY A 298 4.42 30.17 -8.83
N THR A 299 3.46 29.23 -8.86
CA THR A 299 2.53 28.95 -7.76
C THR A 299 2.66 27.50 -7.31
N LEU A 300 2.52 27.23 -6.02
CA LEU A 300 2.48 25.86 -5.50
C LEU A 300 1.16 25.20 -5.90
N PHE A 301 1.25 24.08 -6.62
CA PHE A 301 0.09 23.26 -6.88
C PHE A 301 -0.37 22.55 -5.62
N ARG A 302 -1.68 22.54 -5.39
CA ARG A 302 -2.32 21.82 -4.30
C ARG A 302 -3.51 21.08 -4.85
N ASP A 303 -3.65 19.83 -4.44
CA ASP A 303 -4.80 18.99 -4.77
C ASP A 303 -5.17 18.20 -3.51
N SER A 304 -6.43 17.81 -3.39
CA SER A 304 -6.91 17.09 -2.21
C SER A 304 -7.95 16.06 -2.57
N LEU A 305 -7.94 14.95 -1.85
CA LEU A 305 -8.94 13.91 -1.94
C LEU A 305 -9.47 13.60 -0.56
N ARG A 306 -10.80 13.47 -0.45
CA ARG A 306 -11.49 12.95 0.72
C ARG A 306 -12.05 11.57 0.41
N ILE A 307 -11.88 10.66 1.34
CA ILE A 307 -12.35 9.27 1.26
C ILE A 307 -13.09 8.95 2.54
N GLU A 308 -14.24 8.31 2.38
CA GLU A 308 -15.04 7.81 3.49
C GLU A 308 -14.99 6.29 3.49
N VAL A 309 -14.56 5.71 4.60
CA VAL A 309 -14.46 4.25 4.77
C VAL A 309 -15.42 3.83 5.86
N GLY A 310 -16.49 3.12 5.48
CA GLY A 310 -17.33 2.41 6.43
C GLY A 310 -16.64 1.11 6.88
N LEU A 311 -16.51 0.92 8.19
CA LEU A 311 -16.00 -0.33 8.75
C LEU A 311 -17.06 -1.43 8.57
N ARG A 312 -16.65 -2.63 8.14
CA ARG A 312 -17.60 -3.75 7.93
C ARG A 312 -18.07 -4.37 9.23
N ASN A 313 -17.18 -4.46 10.22
CA ASN A 313 -17.43 -5.11 11.49
C ASN A 313 -17.52 -4.06 12.61
N ARG A 314 -18.65 -3.34 12.64
CA ARG A 314 -18.90 -2.22 13.55
C ARG A 314 -20.17 -2.44 14.37
N ARG A 315 -20.29 -1.71 15.48
CA ARG A 315 -21.55 -1.51 16.19
C ARG A 315 -22.35 -0.39 15.55
#